data_AF-A0A3B8Z3T4-F1
#
_entry.id   AF-A0A3B8Z3T4-F1
#
_cell.length_a   1.000
_cell.length_b   1.000
_cell.length_c   1.000
_cell.angle_alpha   90.00
_cell.angle_beta   90.00
_cell.angle_gamma   90.00
#
_symmetry.space_group_name_H-M   'P 1'
#
loop_
_entity.id
_entity.type
_entity.pdbx_description
1 polymer ?
#
loop_
_entity_poly.entity_id
_entity_poly.type
_entity_poly.pdbx_seq_one_letter_code
_entity_poly.pdbx_strand_id
1 'polypeptide(L)'
;MKLFLPQAKQTLFTLRVLIFASGFIIAGVFYFCLRYLNAPINRLQPGTVFEVESGNALSQVANKLADRGVLLYPELFVTLARLRGVANSIQGGEYELHSGITPVQLLDKMVRGDNVQYRITLVEGWTFNQVLDEFKRSEKLTLKLLNTERAEIASALGLENSNPEGMLFPDTYFYSKGTTDLELLRTANMRLREILSSAWSSRLGVLPYENAYQALTMASIIEKES
;
A
#
# COMPACT_ATOMS: atom_id res chain seq x y z
N MET A 1 43.67 -57.37 -28.84
CA MET A 1 43.83 -57.21 -27.38
C MET A 1 42.85 -56.13 -26.91
N LYS A 2 41.61 -56.51 -26.52
CA LYS A 2 40.61 -55.54 -26.01
C LYS A 2 41.02 -55.16 -24.60
N LEU A 3 41.49 -53.94 -24.42
CA LEU A 3 41.85 -53.35 -23.14
C LEU A 3 40.56 -53.25 -22.29
N PHE A 4 40.29 -54.27 -21.47
CA PHE A 4 39.20 -54.28 -20.50
C PHE A 4 39.52 -53.22 -19.43
N LEU A 5 39.11 -51.98 -19.67
CA LEU A 5 39.05 -50.98 -18.61
C LEU A 5 38.11 -51.53 -17.53
N PRO A 6 38.52 -51.57 -16.25
CA PRO A 6 37.72 -52.16 -15.19
C PRO A 6 36.37 -51.43 -15.13
N GLN A 7 35.26 -52.18 -15.12
CA GLN A 7 33.91 -51.61 -15.20
C GLN A 7 33.66 -50.49 -14.17
N ALA A 8 34.35 -50.54 -13.02
CA ALA A 8 34.35 -49.50 -12.00
C ALA A 8 34.86 -48.11 -12.48
N LYS A 9 35.82 -48.04 -13.42
CA LYS A 9 36.32 -46.76 -13.97
C LYS A 9 35.32 -46.14 -14.96
N GLN A 10 34.58 -46.98 -15.70
CA GLN A 10 33.55 -46.50 -16.62
C GLN A 10 32.32 -45.98 -15.87
N THR A 11 31.90 -46.65 -14.79
CA THR A 11 30.78 -46.18 -13.94
C THR A 11 31.12 -44.90 -13.17
N LEU A 12 32.35 -44.73 -12.69
CA LEU A 12 32.76 -43.48 -12.04
C LEU A 12 32.80 -42.30 -13.03
N PHE A 13 33.22 -42.54 -14.26
CA PHE A 13 33.26 -41.53 -15.31
C PHE A 13 31.84 -41.07 -15.69
N THR A 14 30.92 -42.00 -15.93
CA THR A 14 29.53 -41.66 -16.26
C THR A 14 28.84 -40.92 -15.11
N LEU A 15 29.09 -41.30 -13.86
CA LEU A 15 28.53 -40.62 -12.69
C LEU A 15 29.02 -39.16 -12.58
N ARG A 16 30.31 -38.91 -12.83
CA ARG A 16 30.86 -37.54 -12.88
C ARG A 16 30.24 -36.73 -13.99
N VAL A 17 30.11 -37.29 -15.19
CA VAL A 17 29.48 -36.60 -16.33
C VAL A 17 28.04 -36.23 -16.01
N LEU A 18 27.27 -37.12 -15.36
CA LEU A 18 25.90 -36.84 -14.93
C LEU A 18 25.82 -35.71 -13.89
N ILE A 19 26.75 -35.67 -12.93
CA ILE A 19 26.82 -34.59 -11.93
C ILE A 19 27.16 -33.25 -12.58
N PHE A 20 28.11 -33.24 -13.53
CA PHE A 20 28.42 -32.01 -14.27
C PHE A 20 27.26 -31.54 -15.14
N ALA A 21 26.58 -32.46 -15.81
CA ALA A 21 25.41 -32.16 -16.62
C ALA A 21 24.26 -31.60 -15.77
N SER A 22 23.98 -32.18 -14.61
CA SER A 22 22.95 -31.67 -13.69
C SER A 22 23.31 -30.30 -13.13
N GLY A 23 24.57 -30.08 -12.77
CA GLY A 23 25.06 -28.77 -12.34
C GLY A 23 24.90 -27.69 -13.42
N PHE A 24 25.17 -28.03 -14.68
CA PHE A 24 25.00 -27.11 -15.80
C PHE A 24 23.53 -26.75 -16.04
N ILE A 25 22.63 -27.74 -15.95
CA ILE A 25 21.18 -27.52 -16.06
C ILE A 25 20.69 -26.60 -14.93
N ILE A 26 21.09 -26.86 -13.68
CA ILE A 26 20.72 -26.05 -12.52
C ILE A 26 21.21 -24.61 -12.71
N ALA A 27 22.46 -24.42 -13.12
CA ALA A 27 23.01 -23.09 -13.39
C ALA A 27 22.27 -22.36 -14.52
N GLY A 28 21.90 -23.07 -15.59
CA GLY A 28 21.12 -22.52 -16.69
C GLY A 28 19.71 -22.08 -16.25
N VAL A 29 19.01 -22.91 -15.47
CA VAL A 29 17.70 -22.58 -14.90
C VAL A 29 17.81 -21.39 -13.96
N PHE A 30 18.82 -21.38 -13.08
CA PHE A 30 19.06 -20.28 -12.14
C PHE A 30 19.34 -18.96 -12.88
N TYR A 31 20.21 -18.99 -13.89
CA TYR A 31 20.50 -17.85 -14.74
C TYR A 31 19.26 -17.34 -15.47
N PHE A 32 18.44 -18.24 -16.01
CA PHE A 32 17.17 -17.89 -16.66
C PHE A 32 16.22 -17.20 -15.68
N CYS A 33 16.02 -17.75 -14.49
CA CYS A 33 15.16 -17.16 -13.46
C CYS A 33 15.64 -15.76 -13.07
N LEU A 34 16.94 -15.59 -12.78
CA LEU A 34 17.51 -14.29 -12.46
C LEU A 34 17.34 -13.29 -13.60
N ARG A 35 17.59 -13.72 -14.84
CA ARG A 35 17.42 -12.88 -16.02
C ARG A 35 15.98 -12.43 -16.19
N TYR A 36 15.02 -13.34 -16.07
CA TYR A 36 13.59 -13.02 -16.20
C TYR A 36 13.12 -12.04 -15.11
N LEU A 37 13.46 -12.31 -13.85
CA LEU A 37 13.02 -11.49 -12.71
C LEU A 37 13.56 -10.05 -12.75
N ASN A 38 14.67 -9.83 -13.46
CA ASN A 38 15.29 -8.51 -13.64
C ASN A 38 15.10 -7.95 -15.06
N ALA A 39 14.39 -8.66 -15.95
CA ALA A 39 14.09 -8.15 -17.28
C ALA A 39 12.90 -7.18 -17.25
N PRO A 40 12.95 -6.08 -18.01
CA PRO A 40 11.87 -5.10 -18.06
C PRO A 40 10.62 -5.67 -18.76
N ILE A 41 9.45 -5.41 -18.18
CA ILE A 41 8.14 -5.74 -18.78
C ILE A 41 7.78 -4.62 -19.77
N ASN A 42 7.99 -4.88 -21.07
CA ASN A 42 7.83 -3.87 -22.13
C ASN A 42 6.44 -3.88 -22.80
N ARG A 43 5.54 -4.78 -22.40
CA ARG A 43 4.20 -4.95 -23.02
C ARG A 43 3.10 -4.14 -22.31
N LEU A 44 3.47 -3.20 -21.45
CA LEU A 44 2.53 -2.38 -20.70
C LEU A 44 2.23 -1.09 -21.45
N GLN A 45 0.95 -0.74 -21.55
CA GLN A 45 0.54 0.57 -22.04
C GLN A 45 0.74 1.62 -20.93
N PRO A 46 1.09 2.87 -21.27
CA PRO A 46 1.11 3.95 -20.30
C PRO A 46 -0.23 4.06 -19.55
N GLY A 47 -0.17 4.27 -18.22
CA GLY A 47 -1.38 4.37 -17.38
C GLY A 47 -2.08 3.05 -17.09
N THR A 48 -1.45 1.89 -17.33
CA THR A 48 -2.02 0.60 -16.95
C THR A 48 -2.14 0.52 -15.43
N VAL A 49 -3.36 0.45 -14.90
CA VAL A 49 -3.61 0.27 -13.46
C VAL A 49 -4.01 -1.18 -13.19
N PHE A 50 -3.37 -1.78 -12.18
CA PHE A 50 -3.68 -3.11 -11.69
C PHE A 50 -4.17 -3.06 -10.25
N GLU A 51 -5.36 -3.60 -10.00
CA GLU A 51 -5.94 -3.65 -8.66
C GLU A 51 -5.59 -4.95 -7.95
N VAL A 52 -5.05 -4.83 -6.74
CA VAL A 52 -4.90 -5.90 -5.75
C VAL A 52 -6.01 -5.72 -4.72
N GLU A 53 -7.00 -6.62 -4.74
CA GLU A 53 -8.05 -6.63 -3.72
C GLU A 53 -7.48 -7.03 -2.36
N SER A 54 -7.92 -6.36 -1.31
CA SER A 54 -7.53 -6.68 0.07
C SER A 54 -7.85 -8.14 0.42
N GLY A 55 -6.86 -8.85 0.95
CA GLY A 55 -6.99 -10.26 1.35
C GLY A 55 -6.77 -11.27 0.22
N ASN A 56 -6.52 -10.86 -1.03
CA ASN A 56 -6.08 -11.78 -2.08
C ASN A 56 -4.71 -12.39 -1.73
N ALA A 57 -4.57 -13.70 -1.92
CA ALA A 57 -3.29 -14.38 -1.79
C ALA A 57 -2.35 -13.97 -2.94
N LEU A 58 -1.04 -13.91 -2.69
CA LEU A 58 -0.05 -13.56 -3.71
C LEU A 58 -0.15 -14.44 -4.97
N SER A 59 -0.49 -15.72 -4.84
CA SER A 59 -0.70 -16.62 -5.98
C SER A 59 -1.86 -16.17 -6.87
N GLN A 60 -2.96 -15.68 -6.28
CA GLN A 60 -4.10 -15.15 -7.03
C GLN A 60 -3.70 -13.86 -7.76
N VAL A 61 -2.96 -12.98 -7.09
CA VAL A 61 -2.43 -11.75 -7.69
C VAL A 61 -1.50 -12.05 -8.87
N ALA A 62 -0.57 -12.99 -8.69
CA ALA A 62 0.37 -13.40 -9.73
C ALA A 62 -0.35 -13.99 -10.95
N ASN A 63 -1.38 -14.83 -10.73
CA ASN A 63 -2.19 -15.38 -11.81
C ASN A 63 -2.99 -14.30 -12.53
N LYS A 64 -3.65 -13.38 -11.82
CA LYS A 64 -4.35 -12.23 -12.42
C LYS A 64 -3.40 -11.34 -13.25
N LEU A 65 -2.16 -11.15 -12.81
CA LEU A 65 -1.13 -10.44 -13.58
C LEU A 65 -0.72 -11.23 -14.83
N ALA A 66 -0.64 -12.56 -14.75
CA ALA A 66 -0.33 -13.41 -15.89
C ALA A 66 -1.46 -13.45 -16.93
N ASP A 67 -2.71 -13.48 -16.49
CA ASP A 67 -3.89 -13.41 -17.36
C ASP A 67 -3.93 -12.10 -18.16
N ARG A 68 -3.41 -11.01 -17.58
CA ARG A 68 -3.24 -9.72 -18.25
C ARG A 68 -1.94 -9.61 -19.06
N GLY A 69 -1.16 -10.67 -19.15
CA GLY A 69 0.11 -10.72 -19.88
C GLY A 69 1.24 -9.91 -19.24
N VAL A 70 1.09 -9.46 -17.99
CA VAL A 70 2.12 -8.71 -17.25
C VAL A 70 3.23 -9.64 -16.79
N LEU A 71 2.87 -10.81 -16.26
CA LEU A 71 3.82 -11.86 -15.84
C LEU A 71 3.73 -13.06 -16.79
N LEU A 72 4.87 -13.55 -17.27
CA LEU A 72 4.92 -14.79 -18.06
C LEU A 72 4.99 -16.04 -17.17
N TYR A 73 5.64 -15.90 -16.01
CA TYR A 73 5.87 -17.00 -15.07
C TYR A 73 5.40 -16.57 -13.66
N PRO A 74 4.09 -16.69 -13.35
CA PRO A 74 3.55 -16.29 -12.05
C PRO A 74 4.18 -17.06 -10.89
N GLU A 75 4.48 -18.35 -11.07
CA GLU A 75 5.16 -19.17 -10.05
C GLU A 75 6.53 -18.61 -9.66
N LEU A 76 7.32 -18.08 -10.60
CA LEU A 76 8.61 -17.46 -10.27
C LEU A 76 8.44 -16.21 -9.40
N PHE A 77 7.38 -15.45 -9.63
CA PHE A 77 7.05 -14.27 -8.82
C PHE A 77 6.66 -14.67 -7.38
N VAL A 78 5.84 -15.71 -7.24
CA VAL A 78 5.46 -16.27 -5.94
C VAL A 78 6.68 -16.86 -5.21
N THR A 79 7.51 -17.63 -5.90
CA THR A 79 8.75 -18.20 -5.35
C THR A 79 9.71 -17.10 -4.90
N LEU A 80 9.88 -16.04 -5.68
CA LEU A 80 10.70 -14.89 -5.29
C LEU A 80 10.22 -14.29 -3.96
N ALA A 81 8.92 -14.06 -3.83
CA ALA A 81 8.36 -13.49 -2.60
C ALA A 81 8.51 -14.42 -1.39
N ARG A 82 8.34 -15.74 -1.58
CA ARG A 82 8.55 -16.74 -0.52
C ARG A 82 10.01 -16.80 -0.09
N LEU A 83 10.95 -16.80 -1.03
CA LEU A 83 12.39 -16.77 -0.75
C LEU A 83 12.80 -15.49 0.00
N ARG A 84 12.14 -14.37 -0.28
CA ARG A 84 12.34 -13.09 0.41
C ARG A 84 11.57 -12.97 1.74
N GLY A 85 10.70 -13.92 2.07
CA GLY A 85 9.85 -13.85 3.27
C GLY A 85 8.74 -12.80 3.22
N VAL A 86 8.41 -12.26 2.03
CA VAL A 86 7.44 -11.17 1.84
C VAL A 86 6.13 -11.63 1.19
N ALA A 87 5.90 -12.94 1.08
CA ALA A 87 4.75 -13.50 0.37
C ALA A 87 3.38 -13.07 0.96
N ASN A 88 3.34 -12.75 2.25
CA ASN A 88 2.14 -12.28 2.95
C ASN A 88 2.16 -10.76 3.22
N SER A 89 3.12 -10.04 2.66
CA SER A 89 3.36 -8.62 2.95
C SER A 89 2.88 -7.68 1.84
N ILE A 90 2.30 -8.22 0.76
CA ILE A 90 1.72 -7.41 -0.31
C ILE A 90 0.52 -6.62 0.22
N GLN A 91 0.44 -5.34 -0.16
CA GLN A 91 -0.65 -4.47 0.24
C GLN A 91 -1.75 -4.47 -0.81
N GLY A 92 -3.00 -4.38 -0.35
CA GLY A 92 -4.14 -4.09 -1.22
C GLY A 92 -4.07 -2.67 -1.77
N GLY A 93 -4.65 -2.46 -2.95
CA GLY A 93 -4.71 -1.15 -3.60
C GLY A 93 -4.55 -1.22 -5.11
N GLU A 94 -4.59 -0.06 -5.74
CA GLU A 94 -4.35 0.08 -7.18
C GLU A 94 -2.89 0.42 -7.43
N TYR A 95 -2.24 -0.28 -8.35
CA TYR A 95 -0.83 -0.08 -8.70
C TYR A 95 -0.73 0.36 -10.15
N GLU A 96 -0.08 1.50 -10.37
CA GLU A 96 0.30 1.90 -11.71
C GLU A 96 1.48 1.05 -12.19
N LEU A 97 1.27 0.38 -13.32
CA LEU A 97 2.26 -0.45 -14.00
C LEU A 97 2.86 0.36 -15.15
N HIS A 98 4.02 0.96 -14.90
CA HIS A 98 4.76 1.65 -15.95
C HIS A 98 5.52 0.65 -16.83
N SER A 99 5.68 1.00 -18.11
CA SER A 99 6.53 0.22 -19.01
C SER A 99 7.96 0.16 -18.47
N GLY A 100 8.59 -1.00 -18.61
CA GLY A 100 9.95 -1.24 -18.15
C GLY A 100 10.08 -1.70 -16.69
N ILE A 101 8.99 -1.73 -15.91
CA ILE A 101 9.02 -2.32 -14.56
C ILE A 101 9.46 -3.79 -14.62
N THR A 102 10.34 -4.22 -13.72
CA THR A 102 10.74 -5.63 -13.62
C THR A 102 9.83 -6.38 -12.64
N PRO A 103 9.71 -7.72 -12.72
CA PRO A 103 9.02 -8.51 -11.70
C PRO A 103 9.51 -8.25 -10.27
N VAL A 104 10.82 -8.04 -10.08
CA VAL A 104 11.38 -7.68 -8.78
C VAL A 104 10.85 -6.33 -8.29
N GLN A 105 10.89 -5.30 -9.14
CA GLN A 105 10.41 -3.96 -8.79
C GLN A 105 8.91 -3.95 -8.54
N LEU A 106 8.13 -4.70 -9.32
CA LEU A 106 6.70 -4.85 -9.12
C LEU A 106 6.39 -5.47 -7.76
N LEU A 107 7.10 -6.54 -7.38
CA LEU A 107 6.95 -7.14 -6.06
C LEU A 107 7.30 -6.12 -4.96
N ASP A 108 8.42 -5.40 -5.09
CA ASP A 108 8.85 -4.41 -4.10
C ASP A 108 7.83 -3.26 -3.97
N LYS A 109 7.24 -2.80 -5.09
CA LYS A 109 6.17 -1.81 -5.12
C LYS A 109 4.93 -2.28 -4.36
N MET A 110 4.52 -3.54 -4.59
CA MET A 110 3.38 -4.17 -3.91
C MET A 110 3.62 -4.40 -2.42
N VAL A 111 4.84 -4.76 -2.03
CA VAL A 111 5.21 -4.97 -0.61
C VAL A 111 5.28 -3.64 0.15
N ARG A 112 5.83 -2.59 -0.47
CA ARG A 112 5.88 -1.24 0.14
C ARG A 112 4.52 -0.55 0.18
N GLY A 113 3.53 -1.03 -0.57
CA GLY A 113 2.25 -0.34 -0.72
C GLY A 113 2.39 0.97 -1.47
N ASP A 114 3.35 1.08 -2.41
CA ASP A 114 3.48 2.22 -3.31
C ASP A 114 2.39 2.14 -4.39
N ASN A 115 1.16 2.41 -3.94
CA ASN A 115 -0.09 2.36 -4.69
C ASN A 115 -0.49 3.76 -5.17
N VAL A 116 -1.44 3.81 -6.11
CA VAL A 116 -2.03 5.03 -6.63
C VAL A 116 -2.70 5.79 -5.48
N GLN A 117 -2.31 7.04 -5.33
CA GLN A 117 -2.84 7.96 -4.33
C GLN A 117 -3.92 8.85 -4.94
N TYR A 118 -5.06 8.89 -4.29
CA TYR A 118 -6.16 9.81 -4.50
C TYR A 118 -6.05 10.95 -3.51
N ARG A 119 -6.65 12.10 -3.84
CA ARG A 119 -6.66 13.27 -2.97
C ARG A 119 -8.07 13.66 -2.62
N ILE A 120 -8.24 14.20 -1.43
CA ILE A 120 -9.49 14.78 -0.95
C ILE A 120 -9.17 16.00 -0.10
N THR A 121 -9.85 17.10 -0.36
CA THR A 121 -9.57 18.38 0.30
C THR A 121 -10.68 18.69 1.28
N LEU A 122 -10.33 18.82 2.56
CA LEU A 122 -11.22 19.36 3.57
C LEU A 122 -10.99 20.86 3.63
N VAL A 123 -12.00 21.62 3.24
CA VAL A 123 -11.89 23.08 3.21
C VAL A 123 -12.18 23.66 4.59
N GLU A 124 -11.52 24.77 4.90
CA GLU A 124 -11.76 25.54 6.11
C GLU A 124 -13.22 26.01 6.20
N GLY A 125 -13.74 26.08 7.43
CA GLY A 125 -15.14 26.44 7.68
C GLY A 125 -16.17 25.34 7.36
N TRP A 126 -15.76 24.19 6.81
CA TRP A 126 -16.68 23.08 6.57
C TRP A 126 -17.26 22.50 7.85
N THR A 127 -18.57 22.25 7.81
CA THR A 127 -19.26 21.44 8.81
C THR A 127 -18.91 19.97 8.65
N PHE A 128 -19.08 19.19 9.72
CA PHE A 128 -18.85 17.75 9.65
C PHE A 128 -19.70 17.05 8.58
N ASN A 129 -20.93 17.51 8.34
CA ASN A 129 -21.79 16.96 7.29
C ASN A 129 -21.25 17.23 5.88
N GLN A 130 -20.67 18.41 5.64
CA GLN A 130 -20.04 18.73 4.35
C GLN A 130 -18.83 17.82 4.09
N VAL A 131 -18.05 17.50 5.13
CA VAL A 131 -16.97 16.51 5.04
C VAL A 131 -17.53 15.13 4.63
N LEU A 132 -18.59 14.66 5.28
CA LEU A 132 -19.21 13.38 4.92
C LEU A 132 -19.81 13.38 3.51
N ASP A 133 -20.35 14.51 3.05
CA ASP A 133 -20.88 14.64 1.70
C ASP A 133 -19.77 14.65 0.64
N GLU A 134 -18.60 15.22 0.94
CA GLU A 134 -17.41 15.10 0.08
C GLU A 134 -16.91 13.66 0.02
N PHE A 135 -16.94 12.94 1.15
CA PHE A 135 -16.57 11.52 1.19
C PHE A 135 -17.50 10.68 0.32
N LYS A 136 -18.82 10.93 0.37
CA LYS A 136 -19.81 10.26 -0.50
C LYS A 136 -19.56 10.44 -1.99
N ARG A 137 -18.97 11.58 -2.39
CA ARG A 137 -18.63 11.87 -3.81
C ARG A 137 -17.35 11.18 -4.26
N SER A 138 -16.56 10.64 -3.33
CA SER A 138 -15.25 10.06 -3.60
C SER A 138 -15.34 8.57 -3.96
N GLU A 139 -15.35 8.25 -5.26
CA GLU A 139 -15.58 6.89 -5.79
C GLU A 139 -14.62 5.80 -5.26
N LYS A 140 -13.42 6.20 -4.83
CA LYS A 140 -12.33 5.28 -4.42
C LYS A 140 -12.24 5.08 -2.91
N LEU A 141 -13.07 5.79 -2.15
CA LEU A 141 -13.13 5.71 -0.70
C LEU A 141 -14.15 4.66 -0.27
N THR A 142 -13.80 3.82 0.70
CA THR A 142 -14.73 2.84 1.27
C THR A 142 -15.60 3.52 2.31
N LEU A 143 -16.89 3.66 2.02
CA LEU A 143 -17.84 4.31 2.93
C LEU A 143 -18.39 3.30 3.95
N LYS A 144 -17.98 3.42 5.22
CA LYS A 144 -18.47 2.60 6.34
C LYS A 144 -19.39 3.35 7.28
N LEU A 145 -19.42 4.68 7.22
CA LEU A 145 -20.09 5.55 8.20
C LEU A 145 -21.44 6.12 7.73
N LEU A 146 -21.95 5.72 6.56
CA LEU A 146 -23.15 6.32 5.94
C LEU A 146 -24.40 6.32 6.83
N ASN A 147 -24.53 5.32 7.70
CA ASN A 147 -25.67 5.14 8.61
C ASN A 147 -25.26 5.18 10.09
N THR A 148 -24.09 5.75 10.38
CA THR A 148 -23.53 5.80 11.74
C THR A 148 -23.86 7.14 12.38
N GLU A 149 -24.34 7.11 13.63
CA GLU A 149 -24.64 8.35 14.35
C GLU A 149 -23.37 9.15 14.68
N ARG A 150 -23.47 10.48 14.75
CA ARG A 150 -22.32 11.35 15.04
C ARG A 150 -21.62 11.00 16.35
N ALA A 151 -22.38 10.60 17.37
CA ALA A 151 -21.83 10.20 18.66
C ALA A 151 -21.00 8.91 18.56
N GLU A 152 -21.45 7.95 17.74
CA GLU A 152 -20.70 6.72 17.47
C GLU A 152 -19.43 6.99 16.68
N ILE A 153 -19.48 7.89 15.68
CA ILE A 153 -18.29 8.32 14.95
C ILE A 153 -17.30 9.01 15.90
N ALA A 154 -17.78 9.92 16.75
CA ALA A 154 -16.95 10.61 17.73
C ALA A 154 -16.26 9.63 18.70
N SER A 155 -16.99 8.62 19.17
CA SER A 155 -16.43 7.53 19.98
C SER A 155 -15.37 6.73 19.22
N ALA A 156 -15.61 6.40 17.94
CA ALA A 156 -14.66 5.69 17.08
C ALA A 156 -13.39 6.51 16.74
N LEU A 157 -13.45 7.83 16.91
CA LEU A 157 -12.32 8.78 16.82
C LEU A 157 -11.65 9.04 18.18
N GLY A 158 -12.18 8.50 19.27
CA GLY A 158 -11.67 8.73 20.63
C GLY A 158 -11.78 10.20 21.05
N LEU A 159 -12.91 10.84 20.72
CA LEU A 159 -13.24 12.18 21.18
C LEU A 159 -13.89 12.13 22.57
N GLU A 160 -13.59 13.11 23.42
CA GLU A 160 -14.18 13.23 24.76
C GLU A 160 -15.63 13.74 24.71
N ASN A 161 -15.97 14.49 23.66
CA ASN A 161 -17.32 14.96 23.38
C ASN A 161 -18.01 14.08 22.33
N SER A 162 -19.33 13.95 22.40
CA SER A 162 -20.11 13.20 21.40
C SER A 162 -20.29 13.96 20.07
N ASN A 163 -19.47 14.98 19.81
CA ASN A 163 -19.61 15.86 18.66
C ASN A 163 -18.30 15.98 17.87
N PRO A 164 -18.22 15.44 16.65
CA PRO A 164 -17.02 15.52 15.81
C PRO A 164 -16.87 16.89 15.10
N GLU A 165 -17.79 17.84 15.32
CA GLU A 165 -17.71 19.19 14.75
C GLU A 165 -16.43 19.91 15.19
N GLY A 166 -15.70 20.51 14.23
CA GLY A 166 -14.45 21.22 14.50
C GLY A 166 -13.28 20.31 14.91
N MET A 167 -13.45 18.99 14.88
CA MET A 167 -12.43 18.03 15.31
C MET A 167 -11.58 17.48 14.16
N LEU A 168 -11.62 18.12 12.99
CA LEU A 168 -10.87 17.72 11.80
C LEU A 168 -10.09 18.92 11.29
N PHE A 169 -8.82 18.74 10.97
CA PHE A 169 -8.01 19.82 10.40
C PHE A 169 -8.31 19.99 8.91
N PRO A 170 -8.55 21.22 8.40
CA PRO A 170 -8.71 21.46 6.97
C PRO A 170 -7.36 21.32 6.25
N ASP A 171 -7.27 20.36 5.33
CA ASP A 171 -6.06 20.09 4.53
C ASP A 171 -6.42 19.24 3.30
N THR A 172 -5.45 19.03 2.41
CA THR A 172 -5.52 17.99 1.38
C THR A 172 -4.94 16.68 1.91
N TYR A 173 -5.79 15.67 2.01
CA TYR A 173 -5.41 14.33 2.44
C TYR A 173 -5.23 13.42 1.24
N PHE A 174 -4.23 12.55 1.31
CA PHE A 174 -3.99 11.51 0.32
C PHE A 174 -4.41 10.16 0.86
N TYR A 175 -5.04 9.35 0.01
CA TYR A 175 -5.53 8.02 0.38
C TYR A 175 -5.45 7.07 -0.81
N SER A 176 -5.37 5.78 -0.53
CA SER A 176 -5.41 4.75 -1.57
C SER A 176 -6.82 4.17 -1.72
N LYS A 177 -7.11 3.54 -2.87
CA LYS A 177 -8.37 2.80 -3.01
C LYS A 177 -8.53 1.77 -1.89
N GLY A 178 -9.71 1.74 -1.29
CA GLY A 178 -10.03 0.83 -0.19
C GLY A 178 -9.86 1.45 1.20
N THR A 179 -9.14 2.57 1.33
CA THR A 179 -9.11 3.37 2.56
C THR A 179 -10.54 3.73 2.98
N THR A 180 -10.82 3.61 4.27
CA THR A 180 -12.15 3.88 4.81
C THR A 180 -12.33 5.36 5.15
N ASP A 181 -13.56 5.83 5.07
CA ASP A 181 -13.97 7.14 5.61
C ASP A 181 -13.52 7.32 7.08
N LEU A 182 -13.67 6.30 7.92
CA LEU A 182 -13.22 6.35 9.32
C LEU A 182 -11.71 6.54 9.47
N GLU A 183 -10.89 5.85 8.66
CA GLU A 183 -9.44 6.03 8.67
C GLU A 183 -9.06 7.45 8.29
N LEU A 184 -9.71 8.00 7.25
CA LEU A 184 -9.46 9.36 6.80
C LEU A 184 -9.86 10.41 7.85
N LEU A 185 -11.00 10.22 8.53
CA LEU A 185 -11.40 11.06 9.67
C LEU A 185 -10.37 10.99 10.81
N ARG A 186 -9.84 9.80 11.12
CA ARG A 186 -8.79 9.66 12.14
C ARG A 186 -7.52 10.41 11.74
N THR A 187 -7.09 10.32 10.49
CA THR A 187 -5.93 11.06 10.00
C THR A 187 -6.13 12.57 10.16
N ALA A 188 -7.30 13.09 9.76
CA ALA A 188 -7.60 14.51 9.92
C ALA A 188 -7.72 14.96 11.38
N ASN A 189 -8.25 14.12 12.28
CA ASN A 189 -8.29 14.40 13.71
C ASN A 189 -6.89 14.37 14.35
N MET A 190 -6.06 13.40 13.99
CA MET A 190 -4.68 13.31 14.47
C MET A 190 -3.88 14.54 14.06
N ARG A 191 -4.03 14.96 12.79
CA ARG A 191 -3.42 16.17 12.26
C ARG A 191 -3.81 17.42 13.07
N LEU A 192 -5.10 17.55 13.40
CA LEU A 192 -5.59 18.64 14.25
C LEU A 192 -4.90 18.62 15.62
N ARG A 193 -4.86 17.45 16.29
CA ARG A 193 -4.23 17.30 17.62
C ARG A 193 -2.75 17.67 17.60
N GLU A 194 -2.01 17.27 16.56
CA GLU A 194 -0.60 17.64 16.38
C GLU A 194 -0.42 19.16 16.26
N ILE A 195 -1.20 19.80 15.40
CA ILE A 195 -1.13 21.25 15.17
C ILE A 195 -1.51 22.01 16.43
N LEU A 196 -2.58 21.62 17.12
CA LEU A 196 -2.98 22.22 18.39
C LEU A 196 -1.92 22.06 19.46
N SER A 197 -1.33 20.86 19.60
CA SER A 197 -0.28 20.60 20.57
C SER A 197 0.96 21.46 20.32
N SER A 198 1.36 21.58 19.05
CA SER A 198 2.48 22.43 18.62
C SER A 198 2.20 23.92 18.89
N ALA A 199 1.03 24.41 18.48
CA ALA A 199 0.61 25.79 18.68
C ALA A 199 0.48 26.14 20.18
N TRP A 200 -0.08 25.23 20.97
CA TRP A 200 -0.21 25.39 22.41
C TRP A 200 1.15 25.45 23.09
N SER A 201 2.06 24.55 22.74
CA SER A 201 3.43 24.53 23.30
C SER A 201 4.22 25.78 22.94
N SER A 202 3.96 26.36 21.77
CA SER A 202 4.65 27.55 21.25
C SER A 202 3.94 28.87 21.59
N ARG A 203 2.88 28.84 22.40
CA ARG A 203 2.09 30.04 22.71
C ARG A 203 2.92 31.09 23.44
N LEU A 204 2.75 32.35 23.07
CA LEU A 204 3.39 33.47 23.75
C LEU A 204 2.60 33.86 24.99
N GLY A 205 3.21 33.68 26.16
CA GLY A 205 2.62 34.07 27.43
C GLY A 205 1.45 33.21 27.88
N VAL A 206 0.70 33.72 28.85
CA VAL A 206 -0.49 33.06 29.38
C VAL A 206 -1.70 33.51 28.56
N LEU A 207 -2.32 32.57 27.86
CA LEU A 207 -3.61 32.80 27.21
C LEU A 207 -4.74 32.65 28.24
N PRO A 208 -5.88 33.34 28.07
CA PRO A 208 -7.05 33.21 28.94
C PRO A 208 -7.84 31.92 28.65
N TYR A 209 -7.13 30.83 28.36
CA TYR A 209 -7.69 29.52 28.02
C TYR A 209 -7.01 28.45 28.88
N GLU A 210 -7.78 27.50 29.37
CA GLU A 210 -7.28 26.41 30.23
C GLU A 210 -6.50 25.37 29.42
N ASN A 211 -6.89 25.16 28.16
CA ASN A 211 -6.30 24.16 27.27
C ASN A 211 -6.44 24.53 25.78
N ALA A 212 -5.75 23.78 24.93
CA ALA A 212 -5.72 23.98 23.49
C ALA A 212 -7.11 23.83 22.83
N TYR A 213 -7.98 23.00 23.38
CA TYR A 213 -9.33 22.79 22.88
C TYR A 213 -10.21 24.05 23.05
N GLN A 214 -10.09 24.73 24.19
CA GLN A 214 -10.80 25.99 24.42
C GLN A 214 -10.30 27.09 23.47
N ALA A 215 -8.98 27.15 23.22
CA ALA A 215 -8.41 28.06 22.24
C ALA A 215 -8.92 27.78 20.80
N LEU A 216 -9.01 26.50 20.40
CA LEU A 216 -9.59 26.11 19.12
C LEU A 216 -11.06 26.56 19.00
N THR A 217 -11.85 26.35 20.06
CA THR A 217 -13.26 26.76 20.07
C THR A 217 -13.38 28.26 19.80
N MET A 218 -12.57 29.09 20.47
CA MET A 218 -12.56 30.54 20.24
C MET A 218 -12.08 30.90 18.84
N ALA A 219 -11.05 30.24 18.32
CA ALA A 219 -10.59 30.44 16.95
C ALA A 219 -11.71 30.15 15.93
N SER A 220 -12.48 29.07 16.14
CA SER A 220 -13.60 28.72 15.26
C SER A 220 -14.74 29.74 15.26
N ILE A 221 -14.93 30.49 16.36
CA ILE A 221 -15.92 31.55 16.45
C ILE A 221 -15.44 32.77 15.66
N ILE A 222 -14.18 33.18 15.83
CA ILE A 222 -13.58 34.31 15.11
C ILE A 222 -13.62 34.08 13.60
N GLU A 223 -13.30 32.86 13.16
CA GLU A 223 -13.33 32.47 11.74
C GLU A 223 -14.73 32.60 11.12
N LYS A 224 -15.79 32.27 11.88
CA LYS A 224 -17.17 32.40 11.39
C LYS A 224 -17.66 33.85 11.30
N GLU A 225 -17.00 34.78 11.98
CA GLU A 225 -17.35 36.20 12.03
C GLU A 225 -16.50 37.08 11.07
N SER A 226 -15.50 36.48 10.41
CA SER A 226 -14.60 37.17 9.47
C SER A 226 -15.09 37.05 8.02
#